data_AF-W1YQP5-F1
#
_entry.id   AF-W1YQP5-F1
#
_cell.length_a   1.000
_cell.length_b   1.000
_cell.length_c   1.000
_cell.angle_alpha   90.00
_cell.angle_beta   90.00
_cell.angle_gamma   90.00
#
_symmetry.space_group_name_H-M   'P 1'
#
loop_
_entity.id
_entity.type
_entity.pdbx_description
1 polymer ?
#
loop_
_entity_poly.entity_id
_entity_poly.type
_entity_poly.pdbx_seq_one_letter_code
_entity_poly.pdbx_strand_id
1 'polypeptide(L)'
;GVAGWQVGDRVIPSAGRPCLTCRMCRRGDFTACLNLQLMAFAYDGGWAQYTIANAVGMTRVPDEVDLKEAAILADAVSTPFGAVVRTG
;
A
#
# COMPACT_ATOMS: atom_id res chain seq x y z
N GLY A 1 14.98 -5.56 9.25
CA GLY A 1 13.87 -6.30 9.88
C GLY A 1 12.58 -5.53 9.71
N VAL A 2 11.44 -6.13 10.04
CA VAL A 2 10.12 -5.49 10.02
C VAL A 2 9.73 -5.18 11.47
N ALA A 3 9.26 -3.96 11.75
CA ALA A 3 8.85 -3.51 13.08
C ALA A 3 7.42 -2.95 13.05
N GLY A 4 6.72 -3.02 14.17
CA GLY A 4 5.35 -2.50 14.30
C GLY A 4 4.24 -3.41 13.75
N TRP A 5 4.57 -4.65 13.39
CA TRP A 5 3.66 -5.65 12.83
C TRP A 5 3.77 -6.97 13.60
N GLN A 6 2.66 -7.69 13.69
CA GLN A 6 2.52 -8.99 14.34
C GLN A 6 1.76 -9.96 13.44
N VAL A 7 2.06 -11.26 13.57
CA VAL A 7 1.27 -12.31 12.90
C VAL A 7 -0.16 -12.24 13.41
N GLY A 8 -1.13 -12.23 12.50
CA GLY A 8 -2.56 -12.05 12.81
C GLY A 8 -3.08 -10.64 12.56
N ASP A 9 -2.19 -9.66 12.35
CA ASP A 9 -2.61 -8.31 11.96
C ASP A 9 -3.42 -8.33 10.66
N ARG A 10 -4.61 -7.74 10.71
CA ARG A 10 -5.48 -7.54 9.54
C ARG A 10 -4.98 -6.33 8.77
N VAL A 11 -4.62 -6.51 7.51
CA VAL A 11 -3.95 -5.48 6.71
C VAL A 11 -4.40 -5.47 5.25
N ILE A 12 -4.23 -4.31 4.63
CA ILE A 12 -4.21 -4.16 3.16
C ILE A 12 -2.86 -3.56 2.72
N PRO A 13 -2.38 -3.93 1.52
CA PRO A 13 -1.19 -3.32 0.95
C PRO A 13 -1.51 -2.02 0.20
N SER A 14 -0.53 -1.11 0.12
CA SER A 14 -0.50 -0.10 -0.93
C SER A 14 -0.28 -0.77 -2.29
N ALA A 15 -0.98 -0.31 -3.33
CA ALA A 15 -0.77 -0.79 -4.70
C ALA A 15 0.67 -0.57 -5.22
N GLY A 16 1.41 0.38 -4.64
CA GLY A 16 2.77 0.74 -5.06
C GLY A 16 3.83 0.40 -4.02
N ARG A 17 4.96 -0.16 -4.48
CA ARG A 17 6.18 -0.31 -3.70
C ARG A 17 7.11 0.89 -3.97
N PRO A 18 7.36 1.78 -2.99
CA PRO A 18 8.35 2.83 -3.16
C PRO A 18 9.76 2.24 -3.20
N CYS A 19 10.67 2.87 -3.94
CA CYS A 19 12.05 2.40 -4.09
C CYS A 19 12.91 2.65 -2.85
N LEU A 20 12.45 3.48 -1.91
CA LEU A 20 13.13 3.86 -0.65
C LEU A 20 14.47 4.60 -0.81
N THR A 21 14.96 4.79 -2.03
CA THR A 21 16.28 5.39 -2.32
C THR A 21 16.21 6.74 -3.03
N CYS A 22 15.12 7.04 -3.75
CA CYS A 22 15.00 8.30 -4.49
C CYS A 22 14.80 9.51 -3.56
N ARG A 23 14.99 10.72 -4.10
CA ARG A 23 14.86 11.97 -3.33
C ARG A 23 13.51 12.14 -2.62
N MET A 24 12.42 11.66 -3.23
CA MET A 24 11.07 11.77 -2.65
C MET A 24 10.90 10.80 -1.50
N CYS A 25 11.31 9.54 -1.70
CA CYS A 25 11.31 8.53 -0.63
C CYS A 25 12.18 8.92 0.57
N ARG A 26 13.36 9.48 0.34
CA ARG A 26 14.25 9.95 1.42
C ARG A 26 13.66 11.09 2.25
N ARG A 27 12.69 11.83 1.70
CA ARG A 27 11.92 12.87 2.39
C ARG A 27 10.64 12.34 3.04
N GLY A 28 10.38 11.04 2.94
CA GLY A 28 9.15 10.41 3.42
C GLY A 28 7.95 10.53 2.48
N ASP A 29 8.09 11.18 1.32
CA ASP A 29 7.03 11.26 0.32
C ASP A 29 7.10 10.05 -0.61
N PHE A 30 6.50 8.95 -0.16
CA PHE A 30 6.44 7.70 -0.91
C PHE A 30 5.45 7.76 -2.07
N THR A 31 4.42 8.60 -1.98
CA THR A 31 3.43 8.78 -3.05
C THR A 31 4.02 9.42 -4.30
N ALA A 32 5.03 10.29 -4.13
CA ALA A 32 5.77 10.89 -5.24
C ALA A 32 7.06 10.13 -5.59
N CYS A 33 7.17 8.84 -5.24
CA CYS A 33 8.34 8.03 -5.56
C CYS A 33 8.66 8.05 -7.07
N LEU A 34 9.89 8.39 -7.43
CA LEU A 34 10.33 8.50 -8.84
C LEU A 34 10.49 7.14 -9.54
N ASN A 35 10.59 6.06 -8.76
CA ASN A 35 10.77 4.70 -9.23
C ASN A 35 9.73 3.77 -8.57
N LEU A 36 8.47 4.20 -8.52
CA LEU A 36 7.39 3.40 -7.93
C LEU A 36 7.15 2.14 -8.75
N GLN A 37 7.09 0.98 -8.11
CA GLN A 37 6.73 -0.28 -8.76
C GLN A 37 5.30 -0.64 -8.41
N LEU A 38 4.44 -0.82 -9.41
CA LEU A 38 3.04 -1.20 -9.21
C LEU A 38 2.89 -2.71 -9.09
N MET A 39 2.14 -3.14 -8.08
CA MET A 39 1.77 -4.55 -7.84
C MET A 39 1.03 -5.12 -9.05
N ALA A 40 1.24 -6.41 -9.36
CA ALA A 40 0.69 -7.11 -10.52
C ALA A 40 1.16 -6.62 -11.91
N PHE A 41 1.95 -5.54 -11.98
CA PHE A 41 2.58 -5.07 -13.22
C PHE A 41 4.09 -5.26 -13.20
N ALA A 42 4.75 -4.78 -12.14
CA ALA A 42 6.20 -4.82 -12.00
C ALA A 42 6.70 -6.01 -11.15
N TYR A 43 5.79 -6.66 -10.41
CA TYR A 43 6.04 -7.83 -9.55
C TYR A 43 4.71 -8.54 -9.24
N ASP A 44 4.79 -9.70 -8.58
CA ASP A 44 3.64 -10.54 -8.28
C ASP A 44 2.52 -9.81 -7.53
N GLY A 45 1.28 -10.13 -7.88
CA GLY A 45 0.07 -9.53 -7.34
C GLY A 45 -0.58 -10.31 -6.20
N GLY A 46 -1.84 -9.94 -5.90
CA GLY A 46 -2.66 -10.58 -4.87
C GLY A 46 -3.52 -11.74 -5.38
N TRP A 47 -3.45 -12.11 -6.66
CA TRP A 47 -4.21 -13.24 -7.21
C TRP A 47 -3.54 -14.58 -6.89
N ALA A 48 -3.36 -14.83 -5.59
CA ALA A 48 -2.70 -15.98 -5.01
C ALA A 48 -3.17 -16.16 -3.56
N GLN A 49 -2.90 -17.30 -2.94
CA GLN A 49 -3.20 -17.51 -1.52
C GLN A 49 -2.28 -16.69 -0.61
N TYR A 50 -1.10 -16.31 -1.10
CA TYR A 50 -0.10 -15.53 -0.39
C TYR A 50 0.59 -14.57 -1.35
N THR A 51 1.05 -13.42 -0.84
CA THR A 51 1.83 -12.45 -1.60
C THR A 51 2.91 -11.82 -0.72
N ILE A 52 3.99 -11.36 -1.35
CA ILE A 52 5.06 -10.63 -0.67
C ILE A 52 4.76 -9.14 -0.74
N ALA A 53 4.70 -8.47 0.41
CA ALA A 53 4.42 -7.04 0.48
C ALA A 53 5.51 -6.28 1.24
N ASN A 54 5.67 -4.99 0.91
CA ASN A 54 6.60 -4.11 1.62
C ASN A 54 5.92 -3.51 2.85
N ALA A 55 6.48 -3.76 4.04
CA ALA A 55 5.95 -3.26 5.32
C ALA A 55 5.69 -1.75 5.36
N VAL A 56 6.42 -0.94 4.59
CA VAL A 56 6.23 0.53 4.52
C VAL A 56 4.86 0.91 3.96
N GLY A 57 4.28 0.08 3.10
CA GLY A 57 3.00 0.37 2.45
C GLY A 57 1.80 -0.32 3.10
N MET A 58 1.95 -0.92 4.28
CA MET A 58 0.85 -1.66 4.92
C MET A 58 -0.04 -0.74 5.75
N THR A 59 -1.35 -0.97 5.67
CA THR A 59 -2.37 -0.27 6.46
C THR A 59 -3.17 -1.28 7.28
N ARG A 60 -3.37 -1.00 8.58
CA ARG A 60 -4.19 -1.84 9.47
C ARG A 60 -5.67 -1.70 9.12
N VAL A 61 -6.39 -2.82 9.16
CA VAL A 61 -7.84 -2.87 8.99
C VAL A 61 -8.47 -3.10 10.37
N PRO A 62 -9.34 -2.20 10.86
CA PRO A 62 -10.07 -2.40 12.12
C PRO A 62 -10.91 -3.68 12.11
N ASP A 63 -11.22 -4.20 13.29
CA ASP A 63 -11.90 -5.48 13.36
C ASP A 63 -13.32 -5.47 12.80
N GLU A 64 -13.95 -4.28 12.84
CA GLU A 64 -15.31 -4.03 12.42
C GLU A 64 -15.46 -3.92 10.88
N VAL A 65 -14.37 -3.89 10.12
CA VAL A 65 -14.39 -3.71 8.66
C VAL A 65 -14.07 -5.04 7.97
N ASP A 66 -14.95 -5.56 7.11
CA ASP A 66 -14.66 -6.79 6.35
C ASP A 66 -13.42 -6.58 5.45
N LEU A 67 -12.50 -7.54 5.43
CA LEU A 67 -11.32 -7.51 4.56
C LEU A 67 -11.69 -7.48 3.08
N LYS A 68 -12.83 -8.07 2.69
CA LYS A 68 -13.32 -8.02 1.29
C LYS A 68 -13.67 -6.59 0.87
N GLU A 69 -14.26 -5.83 1.78
CA GLU A 69 -14.59 -4.41 1.57
C GLU A 69 -13.34 -3.53 1.71
N ALA A 70 -12.45 -3.83 2.65
CA ALA A 70 -11.20 -3.09 2.80
C ALA A 70 -10.28 -3.24 1.57
N ALA A 71 -10.32 -4.37 0.86
CA ALA A 71 -9.45 -4.65 -0.27
C ALA A 71 -9.53 -3.59 -1.38
N ILE A 72 -10.70 -2.99 -1.64
CA ILE A 72 -10.85 -1.95 -2.67
C ILE A 72 -10.19 -0.62 -2.27
N LEU A 73 -9.85 -0.44 -0.99
CA LEU A 73 -9.16 0.77 -0.51
C LEU A 73 -7.72 0.88 -1.04
N ALA A 74 -7.08 -0.26 -1.35
CA ALA A 74 -5.70 -0.30 -1.83
C ALA A 74 -5.47 0.44 -3.17
N ASP A 75 -6.54 0.65 -3.96
CA ASP A 75 -6.48 1.32 -5.25
C ASP A 75 -7.76 2.11 -5.58
N ALA A 76 -8.88 1.40 -5.78
CA ALA A 76 -10.11 1.96 -6.33
C ALA A 76 -10.71 3.11 -5.49
N VAL A 77 -10.52 3.12 -4.16
CA VAL A 77 -10.99 4.21 -3.30
C VAL A 77 -9.89 5.22 -2.99
N SER A 78 -8.66 4.78 -2.70
CA SER A 78 -7.60 5.70 -2.26
C SER A 78 -7.18 6.69 -3.34
N THR A 79 -7.16 6.28 -4.61
CA THR A 79 -6.82 7.14 -5.74
C THR A 79 -7.81 8.31 -5.92
N PRO A 80 -9.13 8.08 -6.10
CA PRO A 80 -10.08 9.19 -6.22
C PRO A 80 -10.25 9.99 -4.93
N PHE A 81 -10.15 9.36 -3.75
CA PHE A 81 -10.12 10.10 -2.48
C PHE A 81 -8.96 11.08 -2.44
N GLY A 82 -7.76 10.61 -2.82
CA GLY A 82 -6.56 11.43 -2.94
C GLY A 82 -6.74 12.61 -3.88
N ALA A 83 -7.43 12.42 -5.02
CA ALA A 83 -7.77 13.51 -5.93
C ALA A 83 -8.66 14.54 -5.22
N VAL A 84 -9.80 14.12 -4.67
CA VAL A 84 -10.76 15.03 -4.01
C VAL A 84 -10.12 15.83 -2.87
N VAL A 85 -9.27 15.22 -2.05
CA VAL A 85 -8.73 15.88 -0.85
C VAL A 85 -7.42 16.63 -1.06
N ARG A 86 -6.72 16.43 -2.20
CA ARG A 86 -5.39 17.02 -2.45
C ARG A 86 -5.30 17.93 -3.67
N THR A 87 -6.31 17.95 -4.55
CA THR A 87 -6.30 18.79 -5.77
C THR A 87 -7.16 20.05 -5.65
N GLY A 88 -7.38 20.53 -4.42
CA GLY A 88 -8.02 21.83 -4.14
C GLY A 88 -7.04 22.99 -4.10
#